data_AF-A0A5C6SMC8-F1
#
_entry.id   AF-A0A5C6SMC8-F1
#
_cell.length_a   1.000
_cell.length_b   1.000
_cell.length_c   1.000
_cell.angle_alpha   90.00
_cell.angle_beta   90.00
_cell.angle_gamma   90.00
#
_symmetry.space_group_name_H-M   'P 1'
#
loop_
_entity.id
_entity.type
_entity.pdbx_description
1 polymer ?
#
loop_
_entity_poly.entity_id
_entity_poly.type
_entity_poly.pdbx_seq_one_letter_code
_entity_poly.pdbx_strand_id
1 'polypeptide(L)'
;MPAQNLPHLDFRSYVEALKADGDIVEINEECDPNLEVGAIIRKVVESDERAPLFNKLKGQDKNGFWRILGAPNSLRADPKQRFGRLARHLGLPPTSSMRDILGKMISAKAAAPIPPQVAETGPCKECYLRLGQFDLTKLPAPLLHEADGGKYIQTYGMHVVQSPDGKWTNWSIARAMHLWQIHQMWKKEGKDMPWALAFGVPPAAIMAASMPLPGGCSEAEYVGSLVGLPLKVVKCETNELHVPANSEIVFEGSCSITETAPEGPFGEMHGYVFPGEGHSSPMFKVELITHRQHAILPVSNCGRLTDETHTMIGPLAAAEIGYLLKSQGLPIKEAFSPFESQVT
;
A
#
# COMPACT_ATOMS: atom_id res chain seq x y z
N MET A 1 -5.94 17.80 -16.82
CA MET A 1 -6.20 16.38 -16.49
C MET A 1 -7.49 16.33 -15.68
N PRO A 2 -8.39 15.33 -15.89
CA PRO A 2 -9.53 15.11 -15.00
C PRO A 2 -9.07 15.05 -13.54
N ALA A 3 -9.87 15.54 -12.59
CA ALA A 3 -9.47 15.62 -11.18
C ALA A 3 -9.06 14.26 -10.58
N GLN A 4 -9.58 13.16 -11.12
CA GLN A 4 -9.26 11.80 -10.69
C GLN A 4 -7.96 11.24 -11.28
N ASN A 5 -7.33 11.95 -12.24
CA ASN A 5 -6.04 11.60 -12.82
C ASN A 5 -4.92 12.45 -12.21
N LEU A 6 -5.16 13.06 -11.05
CA LEU A 6 -4.10 13.72 -10.30
C LEU A 6 -3.16 12.65 -9.72
N PRO A 7 -1.83 12.89 -9.65
CA PRO A 7 -0.88 11.89 -9.15
C PRO A 7 -1.24 11.30 -7.78
N HIS A 8 -1.82 12.08 -6.87
CA HIS A 8 -2.22 11.59 -5.55
C HIS A 8 -3.54 10.80 -5.54
N LEU A 9 -4.29 10.79 -6.66
CA LEU A 9 -5.59 10.12 -6.84
C LEU A 9 -5.57 8.97 -7.87
N ASP A 10 -4.47 8.79 -8.60
CA ASP A 10 -4.29 7.70 -9.58
C ASP A 10 -2.82 7.29 -9.61
N PHE A 11 -2.57 6.02 -9.27
CA PHE A 11 -1.23 5.46 -9.23
C PHE A 11 -0.52 5.47 -10.60
N ARG A 12 -1.27 5.35 -11.71
CA ARG A 12 -0.65 5.45 -13.03
C ARG A 12 -0.17 6.87 -13.30
N SER A 13 -0.98 7.85 -12.94
CA SER A 13 -0.61 9.28 -13.01
C SER A 13 0.56 9.62 -12.06
N TYR A 14 0.68 8.92 -10.93
CA TYR A 14 1.83 9.00 -10.05
C TYR A 14 3.13 8.51 -10.70
N VAL A 15 3.09 7.33 -11.32
CA VAL A 15 4.22 6.78 -12.07
C VAL A 15 4.69 7.77 -13.15
N GLU A 16 3.77 8.31 -13.93
CA GLU A 16 4.10 9.31 -14.96
C GLU A 16 4.64 10.62 -14.37
N ALA A 17 4.17 11.04 -13.19
CA ALA A 17 4.74 12.20 -12.49
C ALA A 17 6.17 11.94 -12.02
N LEU A 18 6.49 10.74 -11.54
CA LEU A 18 7.87 10.38 -11.20
C LEU A 18 8.78 10.31 -12.44
N LYS A 19 8.28 9.83 -13.59
CA LYS A 19 9.01 9.89 -14.86
C LYS A 19 9.31 11.34 -15.25
N ALA A 20 8.32 12.22 -15.16
CA ALA A 20 8.48 13.65 -15.45
C ALA A 20 9.46 14.35 -14.48
N ASP A 21 9.53 13.90 -13.23
CA ASP A 21 10.52 14.35 -12.24
C ASP A 21 11.95 13.82 -12.52
N GLY A 22 12.11 12.88 -13.47
CA GLY A 22 13.37 12.18 -13.69
C GLY A 22 13.71 11.18 -12.58
N ASP A 23 12.72 10.76 -11.79
CA ASP A 23 12.87 9.91 -10.59
C ASP A 23 12.51 8.43 -10.84
N ILE A 24 12.40 8.02 -12.10
CA ILE A 24 12.24 6.61 -12.51
C ILE A 24 13.40 6.16 -13.38
N VAL A 25 13.80 4.90 -13.21
CA VAL A 25 14.61 4.13 -14.16
C VAL A 25 13.74 3.02 -14.72
N GLU A 26 13.49 3.04 -16.03
CA GLU A 26 12.80 1.95 -16.71
C GLU A 26 13.76 0.82 -17.04
N ILE A 27 13.50 -0.37 -16.52
CA ILE A 27 14.29 -1.58 -16.74
C ILE A 27 13.51 -2.44 -17.74
N ASN A 28 14.08 -2.59 -18.94
CA ASN A 28 13.42 -3.25 -20.09
C ASN A 28 14.04 -4.60 -20.43
N GLU A 29 15.17 -4.93 -19.80
CA GLU A 29 15.71 -6.25 -19.66
C GLU A 29 14.75 -7.14 -18.85
N GLU A 30 14.79 -8.45 -19.09
CA GLU A 30 14.05 -9.41 -18.27
C GLU A 30 14.76 -9.56 -16.91
N CYS A 31 14.01 -9.36 -15.82
CA CYS A 31 14.50 -9.60 -14.46
C CYS A 31 13.76 -10.78 -13.81
N ASP A 32 14.46 -11.54 -12.98
CA ASP A 32 13.90 -12.64 -12.19
C ASP A 32 13.21 -12.09 -10.93
N PRO A 33 11.89 -12.31 -10.75
CA PRO A 33 11.23 -11.95 -9.49
C PRO A 33 11.76 -12.75 -8.31
N ASN A 34 12.47 -13.87 -8.55
CA ASN A 34 13.19 -14.58 -7.51
C ASN A 34 14.50 -13.85 -7.16
N LEU A 35 14.47 -13.05 -6.09
CA LEU A 35 15.59 -12.31 -5.49
C LEU A 35 16.17 -11.16 -6.33
N GLU A 36 16.28 -11.25 -7.66
CA GLU A 36 16.91 -10.19 -8.47
C GLU A 36 16.14 -8.87 -8.37
N VAL A 37 14.82 -8.89 -8.59
CA VAL A 37 13.96 -7.71 -8.40
C VAL A 37 14.10 -7.17 -6.98
N GLY A 38 14.05 -8.04 -5.96
CA GLY A 38 14.23 -7.66 -4.57
C GLY A 38 15.58 -6.96 -4.33
N ALA A 39 16.68 -7.55 -4.80
CA ALA A 39 18.03 -7.02 -4.64
C ALA A 39 18.21 -5.65 -5.29
N ILE A 40 17.66 -5.44 -6.49
CA ILE A 40 17.69 -4.14 -7.17
C ILE A 40 16.91 -3.10 -6.36
N ILE A 41 15.71 -3.43 -5.89
CA ILE A 41 14.91 -2.52 -5.04
C ILE A 41 15.66 -2.19 -3.75
N ARG A 42 16.25 -3.20 -3.10
CA ARG A 42 17.05 -3.03 -1.87
C ARG A 42 18.23 -2.10 -2.09
N LYS A 43 18.94 -2.26 -3.21
CA LYS A 43 20.04 -1.36 -3.58
C LYS A 43 19.54 0.07 -3.74
N VAL A 44 18.41 0.27 -4.40
CA VAL A 44 17.81 1.58 -4.61
C VAL A 44 17.50 2.29 -3.30
N VAL A 45 16.87 1.61 -2.34
CA VAL A 45 16.50 2.23 -1.06
C VAL A 45 17.68 2.47 -0.11
N GLU A 46 18.81 1.76 -0.28
CA GLU A 46 20.04 2.00 0.49
C GLU A 46 20.87 3.16 -0.06
N SER A 47 20.76 3.45 -1.35
CA SER A 47 21.50 4.54 -2.00
C SER A 47 20.60 5.70 -2.45
N ASP A 48 19.32 5.69 -2.05
CA ASP A 48 18.34 6.73 -2.37
C ASP A 48 18.17 6.99 -3.88
N GLU A 49 18.42 5.97 -4.69
CA GLU A 49 18.40 6.06 -6.15
C GLU A 49 16.97 6.18 -6.67
N ARG A 50 16.86 6.47 -7.98
CA ARG A 50 15.59 6.56 -8.71
C ARG A 50 14.80 5.25 -8.65
N ALA A 51 13.47 5.35 -8.60
CA ALA A 51 12.58 4.19 -8.47
C ALA A 51 12.66 3.28 -9.71
N PRO A 52 12.92 1.97 -9.57
CA PRO A 52 12.99 1.07 -10.72
C PRO A 52 11.58 0.65 -11.15
N LEU A 53 11.28 0.84 -12.44
CA LEU A 53 10.09 0.29 -13.09
C LEU A 53 10.50 -0.89 -13.97
N PHE A 54 10.23 -2.11 -13.49
CA PHE A 54 10.52 -3.36 -14.18
C PHE A 54 9.40 -3.66 -15.18
N ASN A 55 9.71 -3.52 -16.48
CA ASN A 55 8.73 -3.71 -17.54
C ASN A 55 8.60 -5.18 -17.98
N LYS A 56 9.61 -6.02 -17.72
CA LYS A 56 9.62 -7.45 -18.09
C LYS A 56 10.10 -8.31 -16.93
N LEU A 57 9.28 -9.29 -16.56
CA LEU A 57 9.61 -10.25 -15.50
C LEU A 57 9.67 -11.66 -16.08
N LYS A 58 10.61 -12.46 -15.60
CA LYS A 58 10.64 -13.88 -15.94
C LYS A 58 9.37 -14.57 -15.45
N GLY A 59 8.73 -15.33 -16.33
CA GLY A 59 7.45 -16.00 -16.05
C GLY A 59 6.22 -15.08 -16.12
N GLN A 60 6.38 -13.82 -16.54
CA GLN A 60 5.27 -12.93 -16.86
C GLN A 60 4.42 -13.49 -18.00
N ASP A 61 3.12 -13.21 -17.99
CA ASP A 61 2.24 -13.64 -19.06
C ASP A 61 2.52 -12.88 -20.37
N LYS A 62 1.96 -13.38 -21.48
CA LYS A 62 2.11 -12.75 -22.81
C LYS A 62 1.57 -11.32 -22.92
N ASN A 63 0.76 -10.87 -21.96
CA ASN A 63 0.14 -9.55 -21.94
C ASN A 63 0.91 -8.55 -21.04
N GLY A 64 1.99 -9.00 -20.39
CA GLY A 64 2.76 -8.17 -19.46
C GLY A 64 2.10 -8.01 -18.10
N PHE A 65 1.18 -8.91 -17.70
CA PHE A 65 0.61 -8.93 -16.36
C PHE A 65 1.57 -9.63 -15.40
N TRP A 66 2.17 -8.93 -14.43
CA TRP A 66 2.20 -7.48 -14.20
C TRP A 66 3.62 -6.93 -14.33
N ARG A 67 3.76 -5.60 -14.38
CA ARG A 67 5.01 -4.88 -14.17
C ARG A 67 5.22 -4.60 -12.69
N ILE A 68 6.43 -4.25 -12.27
CA ILE A 68 6.72 -3.90 -10.87
C ILE A 68 7.28 -2.48 -10.80
N LEU A 69 6.73 -1.65 -9.91
CA LEU A 69 7.38 -0.42 -9.46
C LEU A 69 7.98 -0.67 -8.07
N GLY A 70 9.30 -0.63 -7.97
CA GLY A 70 9.98 -0.75 -6.69
C GLY A 70 10.16 0.59 -5.98
N ALA A 71 10.23 0.55 -4.66
CA ALA A 71 10.53 1.71 -3.82
C ALA A 71 9.62 2.94 -4.06
N PRO A 72 8.28 2.75 -4.16
CA PRO A 72 7.36 3.79 -4.56
C PRO A 72 7.37 4.98 -3.61
N ASN A 73 7.75 4.82 -2.34
CA ASN A 73 7.73 5.92 -1.38
C ASN A 73 9.02 6.06 -0.57
N SER A 74 10.13 5.50 -1.06
CA SER A 74 11.44 5.71 -0.47
C SER A 74 11.95 7.14 -0.70
N LEU A 75 13.09 7.44 -0.10
CA LEU A 75 13.68 8.76 -0.21
C LEU A 75 14.43 8.94 -1.55
N ARG A 76 14.64 10.21 -1.96
CA ARG A 76 15.40 10.60 -3.16
C ARG A 76 16.80 11.09 -2.81
N ALA A 77 17.78 10.87 -3.69
CA ALA A 77 19.17 11.30 -3.49
C ALA A 77 19.35 12.83 -3.41
N ASP A 78 18.56 13.62 -4.16
CA ASP A 78 18.63 15.10 -4.10
C ASP A 78 18.09 15.60 -2.74
N PRO A 79 18.92 16.24 -1.89
CA PRO A 79 18.48 16.75 -0.59
C PRO A 79 17.34 17.76 -0.68
N LYS A 80 17.23 18.52 -1.78
CA LYS A 80 16.14 19.50 -1.98
C LYS A 80 14.80 18.84 -2.25
N GLN A 81 14.81 17.58 -2.69
CA GLN A 81 13.63 16.78 -2.99
C GLN A 81 13.65 15.46 -2.21
N ARG A 82 14.31 15.42 -1.05
CA ARG A 82 14.55 14.20 -0.26
C ARG A 82 13.27 13.38 -0.07
N PHE A 83 12.15 14.07 0.17
CA PHE A 83 10.82 13.48 0.42
C PHE A 83 9.89 13.60 -0.79
N GLY A 84 10.42 13.83 -1.99
CA GLY A 84 9.64 14.15 -3.19
C GLY A 84 8.63 13.07 -3.55
N ARG A 85 8.96 11.79 -3.36
CA ARG A 85 8.01 10.68 -3.55
C ARG A 85 6.83 10.78 -2.57
N LEU A 86 7.09 11.03 -1.30
CA LEU A 86 6.06 11.23 -0.27
C LEU A 86 5.19 12.47 -0.55
N ALA A 87 5.83 13.57 -0.95
CA ALA A 87 5.12 14.80 -1.30
C ALA A 87 4.15 14.57 -2.47
N ARG A 88 4.57 13.83 -3.49
CA ARG A 88 3.73 13.43 -4.64
C ARG A 88 2.52 12.58 -4.21
N HIS A 89 2.64 11.76 -3.16
CA HIS A 89 1.49 11.01 -2.61
C HIS A 89 0.37 11.91 -2.09
N LEU A 90 0.70 13.15 -1.70
CA LEU A 90 -0.24 14.10 -1.10
C LEU A 90 -0.55 15.31 -2.00
N GLY A 91 -0.08 15.28 -3.25
CA GLY A 91 -0.23 16.41 -4.18
C GLY A 91 0.59 17.65 -3.79
N LEU A 92 1.60 17.47 -2.94
CA LEU A 92 2.52 18.53 -2.53
C LEU A 92 3.68 18.69 -3.54
N PRO A 93 4.32 19.87 -3.58
CA PRO A 93 5.55 20.06 -4.36
C PRO A 93 6.65 19.06 -3.94
N PRO A 94 7.47 18.53 -4.87
CA PRO A 94 8.57 17.60 -4.51
C PRO A 94 9.60 18.15 -3.52
N THR A 95 9.65 19.47 -3.36
CA THR A 95 10.51 20.17 -2.40
C THR A 95 9.92 20.30 -1.00
N SER A 96 8.72 19.75 -0.76
CA SER A 96 8.08 19.78 0.54
C SER A 96 8.89 19.02 1.59
N SER A 97 8.95 19.60 2.78
CA SER A 97 9.60 18.98 3.92
C SER A 97 8.74 17.87 4.52
N MET A 98 9.35 17.00 5.33
CA MET A 98 8.60 16.04 6.14
C MET A 98 7.56 16.73 7.05
N ARG A 99 7.86 17.93 7.55
CA ARG A 99 6.90 18.72 8.34
C ARG A 99 5.66 19.11 7.54
N ASP A 100 5.83 19.50 6.27
CA ASP A 100 4.70 19.84 5.40
C ASP A 100 3.83 18.61 5.11
N ILE A 101 4.49 17.47 4.86
CA ILE A 101 3.83 16.17 4.62
C ILE A 101 3.00 15.74 5.83
N LEU A 102 3.61 15.70 7.02
CA LEU A 102 2.91 15.31 8.25
C LEU A 102 1.84 16.34 8.65
N GLY A 103 2.09 17.64 8.43
CA GLY A 103 1.10 18.70 8.63
C GLY A 103 -0.12 18.52 7.74
N LYS A 104 0.09 18.16 6.47
CA LYS A 104 -0.99 17.85 5.52
C LYS A 104 -1.80 16.64 5.96
N MET A 105 -1.16 15.55 6.40
CA MET A 105 -1.85 14.39 6.96
C MET A 105 -2.71 14.79 8.16
N ILE A 106 -2.13 15.41 9.18
CA ILE A 106 -2.87 15.82 10.39
C ILE A 106 -4.04 16.77 10.07
N SER A 107 -3.89 17.65 9.06
CA SER A 107 -4.94 18.61 8.70
C SER A 107 -6.28 17.95 8.35
N ALA A 108 -6.27 16.75 7.77
CA ALA A 108 -7.47 16.03 7.40
C ALA A 108 -8.29 15.56 8.61
N LYS A 109 -7.68 15.42 9.80
CA LYS A 109 -8.38 15.01 11.02
C LYS A 109 -9.32 16.08 11.58
N ALA A 110 -9.05 17.34 11.27
CA ALA A 110 -9.88 18.48 11.67
C ALA A 110 -10.87 18.90 10.58
N ALA A 111 -10.77 18.32 9.38
CA ALA A 111 -11.64 18.63 8.26
C ALA A 111 -12.92 17.79 8.32
N ALA A 112 -13.98 18.30 7.70
CA ALA A 112 -15.21 17.51 7.53
C ALA A 112 -14.93 16.28 6.64
N PRO A 113 -15.46 15.09 6.99
CA PRO A 113 -15.34 13.89 6.17
C PRO A 113 -15.97 14.12 4.79
N ILE A 114 -15.27 13.72 3.72
CA ILE A 114 -15.82 13.75 2.36
C ILE A 114 -16.05 12.31 1.90
N PRO A 115 -17.31 11.83 1.82
CA PRO A 115 -17.61 10.45 1.48
C PRO A 115 -17.12 10.08 0.08
N PRO A 116 -16.71 8.82 -0.12
CA PRO A 116 -16.31 8.35 -1.43
C PRO A 116 -17.49 8.39 -2.41
N GLN A 117 -17.19 8.60 -3.69
CA GLN A 117 -18.17 8.51 -4.77
C GLN A 117 -18.16 7.10 -5.34
N VAL A 118 -19.26 6.36 -5.17
CA VAL A 118 -19.44 5.07 -5.84
C VAL A 118 -19.66 5.30 -7.34
N ALA A 119 -18.82 4.67 -8.15
CA ALA A 119 -18.93 4.67 -9.60
C ALA A 119 -19.38 3.28 -10.10
N GLU A 120 -20.04 3.26 -11.27
CA GLU A 120 -20.48 2.01 -11.91
C GLU A 120 -19.31 1.13 -12.37
N THR A 121 -18.20 1.76 -12.79
CA THR A 121 -17.00 1.08 -13.27
C THR A 121 -15.76 1.96 -13.09
N GLY A 122 -14.59 1.41 -13.34
CA GLY A 122 -13.30 2.09 -13.24
C GLY A 122 -12.17 1.32 -13.92
N PRO A 123 -10.99 1.93 -14.07
CA PRO A 123 -9.83 1.28 -14.69
C PRO A 123 -9.48 -0.09 -14.10
N CYS A 124 -9.67 -0.31 -12.79
CA CYS A 124 -9.38 -1.60 -12.16
C CYS A 124 -10.25 -2.77 -12.66
N LYS A 125 -11.28 -2.48 -13.48
CA LYS A 125 -12.21 -3.45 -14.08
C LYS A 125 -11.97 -3.65 -15.59
N GLU A 126 -10.82 -3.22 -16.13
CA GLU A 126 -10.47 -3.42 -17.55
C GLU A 126 -10.26 -4.89 -17.93
N CYS A 127 -9.71 -5.70 -17.01
CA CYS A 127 -9.41 -7.12 -17.20
C CYS A 127 -9.85 -7.94 -15.98
N TYR A 128 -10.17 -9.21 -16.22
CA TYR A 128 -10.69 -10.13 -15.20
C TYR A 128 -10.04 -11.52 -15.35
N LEU A 129 -9.52 -12.06 -14.25
CA LEU A 129 -9.05 -13.44 -14.14
C LEU A 129 -9.90 -14.16 -13.09
N ARG A 130 -10.80 -15.03 -13.55
CA ARG A 130 -11.69 -15.83 -12.70
C ARG A 130 -11.01 -17.12 -12.24
N LEU A 131 -11.61 -17.81 -11.27
CA LEU A 131 -11.19 -19.15 -10.86
C LEU A 131 -10.95 -20.06 -12.09
N GLY A 132 -9.81 -20.75 -12.07
CA GLY A 132 -9.34 -21.60 -13.18
C GLY A 132 -8.61 -20.85 -14.29
N GLN A 133 -8.62 -19.51 -14.31
CA GLN A 133 -7.87 -18.68 -15.27
C GLN A 133 -6.55 -18.15 -14.71
N PHE A 134 -6.32 -18.26 -13.41
CA PHE A 134 -5.08 -17.86 -12.76
C PHE A 134 -4.57 -18.94 -11.81
N ASP A 135 -3.27 -18.92 -11.57
CA ASP A 135 -2.57 -19.73 -10.58
C ASP A 135 -1.59 -18.78 -9.88
N LEU A 136 -1.86 -18.47 -8.60
CA LEU A 136 -1.07 -17.50 -7.84
C LEU A 136 0.40 -17.90 -7.75
N THR A 137 0.72 -19.20 -7.82
CA THR A 137 2.11 -19.69 -7.75
C THR A 137 2.91 -19.42 -9.03
N LYS A 138 2.21 -19.18 -10.15
CA LYS A 138 2.78 -18.86 -11.46
C LYS A 138 2.83 -17.37 -11.75
N LEU A 139 2.15 -16.54 -10.98
CA LEU A 139 2.29 -15.09 -11.08
C LEU A 139 3.73 -14.69 -10.71
N PRO A 140 4.31 -13.66 -11.35
CA PRO A 140 5.67 -13.21 -11.07
C PRO A 140 5.72 -12.38 -9.77
N ALA A 141 5.22 -12.96 -8.67
CA ALA A 141 5.34 -12.41 -7.32
C ALA A 141 6.80 -12.52 -6.85
N PRO A 142 7.36 -11.47 -6.22
CA PRO A 142 8.75 -11.46 -5.86
C PRO A 142 9.05 -12.32 -4.62
N LEU A 143 10.20 -13.00 -4.64
CA LEU A 143 10.90 -13.41 -3.41
C LEU A 143 11.88 -12.28 -3.09
N LEU A 144 11.70 -11.60 -1.94
CA LEU A 144 12.35 -10.32 -1.69
C LEU A 144 13.69 -10.47 -0.97
N HIS A 145 13.76 -11.38 -0.01
CA HIS A 145 14.97 -11.75 0.71
C HIS A 145 15.24 -13.26 0.59
N GLU A 146 16.52 -13.62 0.66
CA GLU A 146 16.96 -15.03 0.57
C GLU A 146 16.33 -15.91 1.64
N ALA A 147 16.11 -15.38 2.84
CA ALA A 147 15.57 -16.11 3.98
C ALA A 147 14.05 -16.00 4.13
N ASP A 148 13.34 -15.32 3.22
CA ASP A 148 11.89 -15.19 3.29
C ASP A 148 11.20 -16.57 3.18
N GLY A 149 10.16 -16.79 3.98
CA GLY A 149 9.38 -18.04 3.99
C GLY A 149 8.51 -18.26 2.74
N GLY A 150 8.41 -17.26 1.85
CA GLY A 150 7.61 -17.35 0.63
C GLY A 150 7.72 -16.11 -0.25
N LYS A 151 6.98 -16.11 -1.37
CA LYS A 151 6.91 -14.97 -2.29
C LYS A 151 5.89 -13.95 -1.76
N TYR A 152 6.37 -12.77 -1.40
CA TYR A 152 5.55 -11.70 -0.83
C TYR A 152 4.98 -10.81 -1.92
N ILE A 153 3.81 -11.19 -2.43
CA ILE A 153 3.04 -10.35 -3.35
C ILE A 153 2.54 -9.05 -2.69
N GLN A 154 2.27 -9.11 -1.39
CA GLN A 154 1.68 -8.01 -0.63
C GLN A 154 2.71 -7.33 0.27
N THR A 155 3.29 -6.25 -0.24
CA THR A 155 4.15 -5.35 0.55
C THR A 155 3.76 -3.87 0.45
N TYR A 156 2.88 -3.51 -0.49
CA TYR A 156 2.45 -2.12 -0.71
C TYR A 156 0.99 -1.98 -1.20
N GLY A 157 0.19 -3.05 -1.15
CA GLY A 157 -1.24 -2.99 -1.38
C GLY A 157 -2.01 -2.60 -0.13
N MET A 158 -3.34 -2.52 -0.27
CA MET A 158 -4.27 -2.10 0.76
C MET A 158 -5.35 -3.17 0.92
N HIS A 159 -5.36 -3.85 2.07
CA HIS A 159 -6.46 -4.71 2.47
C HIS A 159 -7.70 -3.86 2.72
N VAL A 160 -8.85 -4.32 2.21
CA VAL A 160 -10.17 -3.76 2.43
C VAL A 160 -11.02 -4.82 3.09
N VAL A 161 -11.52 -4.52 4.28
CA VAL A 161 -12.44 -5.37 5.05
C VAL A 161 -13.50 -4.50 5.70
N GLN A 162 -14.63 -5.11 6.05
CA GLN A 162 -15.76 -4.40 6.67
C GLN A 162 -16.31 -5.20 7.84
N SER A 163 -16.77 -4.52 8.89
CA SER A 163 -17.46 -5.15 10.02
C SER A 163 -18.73 -5.90 9.56
N PRO A 164 -19.17 -6.96 10.26
CA PRO A 164 -20.37 -7.71 9.87
C PRO A 164 -21.65 -6.87 9.78
N ASP A 165 -21.74 -5.77 10.53
CA ASP A 165 -22.88 -4.84 10.51
C ASP A 165 -22.77 -3.75 9.43
N GLY A 166 -21.69 -3.74 8.63
CA GLY A 166 -21.46 -2.81 7.54
C GLY A 166 -21.03 -1.40 7.97
N LYS A 167 -20.94 -1.10 9.27
CA LYS A 167 -20.73 0.27 9.76
C LYS A 167 -19.29 0.73 9.74
N TRP A 168 -18.34 -0.20 9.71
CA TRP A 168 -16.92 0.12 9.73
C TRP A 168 -16.21 -0.60 8.59
N THR A 169 -15.67 0.18 7.66
CA THR A 169 -14.76 -0.32 6.61
C THR A 169 -13.36 0.13 6.99
N ASN A 170 -12.40 -0.79 6.97
CA ASN A 170 -11.00 -0.52 7.28
C ASN A 170 -10.13 -0.75 6.05
N TRP A 171 -9.27 0.22 5.76
CA TRP A 171 -8.20 0.13 4.77
C TRP A 171 -6.83 0.11 5.44
N SER A 172 -6.02 -0.91 5.18
CA SER A 172 -4.70 -1.04 5.81
C SER A 172 -3.69 -1.78 4.94
N ILE A 173 -2.40 -1.42 4.99
CA ILE A 173 -1.35 -2.14 4.22
C ILE A 173 -1.20 -3.58 4.69
N ALA A 174 -0.78 -3.81 5.94
CA ALA A 174 -0.76 -5.14 6.56
C ALA A 174 -0.57 -4.98 8.08
N ARG A 175 -0.96 -6.01 8.85
CA ARG A 175 -0.76 -6.12 10.32
C ARG A 175 -1.33 -4.99 11.18
N ALA A 176 -2.37 -4.30 10.70
CA ALA A 176 -3.09 -3.34 11.51
C ALA A 176 -3.99 -4.06 12.52
N MET A 177 -4.01 -3.59 13.77
CA MET A 177 -4.90 -4.08 14.83
C MET A 177 -6.36 -4.17 14.37
N HIS A 178 -6.79 -3.25 13.51
CA HIS A 178 -8.15 -3.18 12.98
C HIS A 178 -8.54 -4.34 12.07
N LEU A 179 -7.64 -4.80 11.18
CA LEU A 179 -7.89 -5.96 10.33
C LEU A 179 -8.17 -7.20 11.20
N TRP A 180 -7.38 -7.38 12.26
CA TRP A 180 -7.56 -8.46 13.21
C TRP A 180 -8.83 -8.29 14.06
N GLN A 181 -9.15 -7.07 14.51
CA GLN A 181 -10.39 -6.78 15.24
C GLN A 181 -11.63 -7.14 14.41
N ILE A 182 -11.68 -6.73 13.14
CA ILE A 182 -12.77 -7.05 12.23
C ILE A 182 -12.83 -8.56 11.96
N HIS A 183 -11.68 -9.22 11.76
CA HIS A 183 -11.62 -10.69 11.64
C HIS A 183 -12.23 -11.40 12.87
N GLN A 184 -11.93 -10.93 14.08
CA GLN A 184 -12.54 -11.49 15.30
C GLN A 184 -14.06 -11.23 15.38
N MET A 185 -14.57 -10.14 14.81
CA MET A 185 -16.02 -9.92 14.70
C MET A 185 -16.68 -10.96 13.79
N TRP A 186 -16.12 -11.20 12.61
CA TRP A 186 -16.60 -12.25 11.68
C TRP A 186 -16.49 -13.66 12.27
N LYS A 187 -15.42 -13.93 13.02
CA LYS A 187 -15.26 -15.19 13.74
C LYS A 187 -16.37 -15.43 14.76
N LYS A 188 -16.85 -14.39 15.44
CA LYS A 188 -18.01 -14.49 16.35
C LYS A 188 -19.32 -14.77 15.59
N GLU A 189 -19.45 -14.26 14.37
CA GLU A 189 -20.58 -14.55 13.48
C GLU A 189 -20.51 -15.93 12.83
N GLY A 190 -19.39 -16.65 12.95
CA GLY A 190 -19.19 -17.98 12.37
C GLY A 190 -19.13 -17.98 10.84
N LYS A 191 -18.74 -16.86 10.22
CA LYS A 191 -18.63 -16.70 8.77
C LYS A 191 -17.25 -16.19 8.39
N ASP A 192 -16.72 -16.66 7.27
CA ASP A 192 -15.50 -16.10 6.70
C ASP A 192 -15.67 -14.62 6.37
N MET A 193 -14.61 -13.84 6.59
CA MET A 193 -14.63 -12.40 6.44
C MET A 193 -14.50 -12.04 4.94
N PRO A 194 -15.45 -11.31 4.33
CA PRO A 194 -15.27 -10.76 3.00
C PRO A 194 -14.03 -9.88 2.94
N TRP A 195 -13.25 -10.03 1.88
CA TRP A 195 -11.95 -9.40 1.76
C TRP A 195 -11.66 -8.97 0.33
N ALA A 196 -11.00 -7.83 0.20
CA ALA A 196 -10.31 -7.45 -1.01
C ALA A 196 -8.90 -6.95 -0.68
N LEU A 197 -7.99 -7.08 -1.64
CA LEU A 197 -6.65 -6.50 -1.57
C LEU A 197 -6.38 -5.75 -2.87
N ALA A 198 -6.25 -4.43 -2.75
CA ALA A 198 -6.01 -3.55 -3.88
C ALA A 198 -4.54 -3.09 -3.92
N PHE A 199 -3.89 -3.25 -5.06
CA PHE A 199 -2.51 -2.84 -5.31
C PHE A 199 -2.47 -1.66 -6.28
N GLY A 200 -1.43 -0.83 -6.18
CA GLY A 200 -1.33 0.39 -6.98
C GLY A 200 -2.56 1.27 -6.78
N VAL A 201 -3.01 1.40 -5.53
CA VAL A 201 -4.12 2.27 -5.15
C VAL A 201 -3.70 3.74 -5.27
N PRO A 202 -4.65 4.68 -5.31
CA PRO A 202 -4.35 6.10 -5.21
C PRO A 202 -3.32 6.40 -4.12
N PRO A 203 -2.23 7.12 -4.41
CA PRO A 203 -1.17 7.37 -3.43
C PRO A 203 -1.63 8.04 -2.13
N ALA A 204 -2.66 8.90 -2.16
CA ALA A 204 -3.23 9.45 -0.93
C ALA A 204 -3.92 8.37 -0.08
N ALA A 205 -4.50 7.34 -0.71
CA ALA A 205 -5.16 6.23 -0.03
C ALA A 205 -4.15 5.31 0.67
N ILE A 206 -3.01 5.01 0.06
CA ILE A 206 -1.98 4.18 0.72
C ILE A 206 -1.33 4.91 1.91
N MET A 207 -1.21 6.24 1.83
CA MET A 207 -0.78 7.07 2.97
C MET A 207 -1.80 7.02 4.12
N ALA A 208 -3.10 7.14 3.81
CA ALA A 208 -4.17 7.03 4.81
C ALA A 208 -4.21 5.63 5.45
N ALA A 209 -4.08 4.57 4.64
CA ALA A 209 -4.04 3.18 5.09
C ALA A 209 -2.81 2.82 5.94
N SER A 210 -1.79 3.69 5.97
CA SER A 210 -0.59 3.55 6.81
C SER A 210 -0.67 4.35 8.11
N MET A 211 -1.70 5.18 8.26
CA MET A 211 -1.87 6.03 9.44
C MET A 211 -2.74 5.31 10.48
N PRO A 212 -2.36 5.33 11.78
CA PRO A 212 -3.15 4.72 12.85
C PRO A 212 -4.36 5.60 13.20
N LEU A 213 -5.36 5.62 12.32
CA LEU A 213 -6.62 6.32 12.56
C LEU A 213 -7.42 5.62 13.66
N PRO A 214 -8.31 6.31 14.38
CA PRO A 214 -9.18 5.69 15.38
C PRO A 214 -10.15 4.67 14.75
N GLY A 215 -10.48 3.61 15.49
CA GLY A 215 -11.49 2.64 15.06
C GLY A 215 -12.85 3.30 14.79
N GLY A 216 -13.52 2.87 13.72
CA GLY A 216 -14.79 3.45 13.28
C GLY A 216 -14.67 4.66 12.34
N CYS A 217 -13.47 5.21 12.14
CA CYS A 217 -13.22 6.17 11.07
C CYS A 217 -13.10 5.45 9.72
N SER A 218 -13.60 6.07 8.65
CA SER A 218 -13.46 5.59 7.27
C SER A 218 -12.21 6.19 6.64
N GLU A 219 -11.23 5.36 6.26
CA GLU A 219 -10.05 5.82 5.53
C GLU A 219 -10.43 6.46 4.19
N ALA A 220 -11.50 5.97 3.54
CA ALA A 220 -12.00 6.54 2.29
C ALA A 220 -12.47 7.99 2.45
N GLU A 221 -13.19 8.27 3.54
CA GLU A 221 -13.61 9.64 3.88
C GLU A 221 -12.42 10.52 4.23
N TYR A 222 -11.46 9.96 4.97
CA TYR A 222 -10.24 10.65 5.36
C TYR A 222 -9.41 11.07 4.14
N VAL A 223 -9.26 10.18 3.15
CA VAL A 223 -8.63 10.53 1.86
C VAL A 223 -9.38 11.67 1.18
N GLY A 224 -10.72 11.61 1.18
CA GLY A 224 -11.55 12.67 0.63
C GLY A 224 -11.25 14.02 1.27
N SER A 225 -11.22 14.07 2.60
CA SER A 225 -10.87 15.28 3.38
C SER A 225 -9.43 15.74 3.15
N LEU A 226 -8.50 14.81 3.02
CA LEU A 226 -7.08 15.07 2.79
C LEU A 226 -6.85 15.76 1.45
N VAL A 227 -7.53 15.32 0.40
CA VAL A 227 -7.33 15.79 -0.98
C VAL A 227 -8.38 16.83 -1.42
N GLY A 228 -9.44 17.02 -0.63
CA GLY A 228 -10.53 17.96 -0.91
C GLY A 228 -11.48 17.49 -2.01
N LEU A 229 -11.43 16.22 -2.41
CA LEU A 229 -12.22 15.64 -3.49
C LEU A 229 -12.70 14.24 -3.08
N PRO A 230 -13.93 13.84 -3.43
CA PRO A 230 -14.39 12.49 -3.13
C PRO A 230 -13.54 11.47 -3.89
N LEU A 231 -13.11 10.44 -3.17
CA LEU A 231 -12.40 9.31 -3.76
C LEU A 231 -13.39 8.46 -4.55
N LYS A 232 -13.10 8.19 -5.83
CA LYS A 232 -13.93 7.27 -6.62
C LYS A 232 -13.64 5.83 -6.24
N VAL A 233 -14.69 5.11 -5.88
CA VAL A 233 -14.63 3.68 -5.55
C VAL A 233 -15.61 2.90 -6.44
N VAL A 234 -15.31 1.63 -6.67
CA VAL A 234 -16.20 0.69 -7.37
C VAL A 234 -16.44 -0.51 -6.48
N LYS A 235 -17.61 -1.13 -6.62
CA LYS A 235 -17.94 -2.36 -5.92
C LYS A 235 -17.07 -3.52 -6.42
N CYS A 236 -16.66 -4.41 -5.52
CA CYS A 236 -16.12 -5.72 -5.87
C CYS A 236 -17.17 -6.54 -6.65
N GLU A 237 -16.72 -7.45 -7.51
CA GLU A 237 -17.64 -8.36 -8.20
C GLU A 237 -18.13 -9.51 -7.31
N THR A 238 -17.29 -9.97 -6.37
CA THR A 238 -17.59 -11.18 -5.58
C THR A 238 -18.15 -10.89 -4.20
N ASN A 239 -18.09 -9.64 -3.74
CA ASN A 239 -18.58 -9.22 -2.43
C ASN A 239 -19.04 -7.75 -2.40
N GLU A 240 -19.53 -7.28 -1.24
CA GLU A 240 -20.09 -5.93 -1.07
C GLU A 240 -19.05 -4.83 -0.76
N LEU A 241 -17.76 -5.18 -0.76
CA LEU A 241 -16.70 -4.21 -0.50
C LEU A 241 -16.54 -3.25 -1.67
N HIS A 242 -16.00 -2.07 -1.36
CA HIS A 242 -15.67 -1.04 -2.34
C HIS A 242 -14.17 -0.77 -2.34
N VAL A 243 -13.57 -0.78 -3.53
CA VAL A 243 -12.13 -0.54 -3.76
C VAL A 243 -11.94 0.71 -4.61
N PRO A 244 -10.79 1.40 -4.53
CA PRO A 244 -10.54 2.56 -5.39
C PRO A 244 -10.64 2.20 -6.87
N ALA A 245 -11.38 3.00 -7.64
CA ALA A 245 -11.65 2.76 -9.06
C ALA A 245 -10.36 2.70 -9.90
N ASN A 246 -9.34 3.46 -9.50
CA ASN A 246 -8.05 3.59 -10.18
C ASN A 246 -6.99 2.59 -9.71
N SER A 247 -7.34 1.59 -8.90
CA SER A 247 -6.39 0.55 -8.46
C SER A 247 -5.80 -0.18 -9.67
N GLU A 248 -4.53 -0.55 -9.60
CA GLU A 248 -3.85 -1.30 -10.66
C GLU A 248 -4.31 -2.76 -10.72
N ILE A 249 -4.41 -3.41 -9.55
CA ILE A 249 -4.76 -4.82 -9.40
C ILE A 249 -5.65 -4.94 -8.16
N VAL A 250 -6.70 -5.76 -8.23
CA VAL A 250 -7.59 -6.04 -7.09
C VAL A 250 -7.79 -7.54 -6.98
N PHE A 251 -7.45 -8.10 -5.83
CA PHE A 251 -7.80 -9.47 -5.46
C PHE A 251 -9.08 -9.42 -4.64
N GLU A 252 -10.06 -10.24 -4.99
CA GLU A 252 -11.33 -10.33 -4.28
C GLU A 252 -11.53 -11.76 -3.77
N GLY A 253 -12.09 -11.91 -2.56
CA GLY A 253 -12.42 -13.21 -1.98
C GLY A 253 -12.74 -13.12 -0.50
N SER A 254 -12.16 -14.01 0.31
CA SER A 254 -12.43 -14.09 1.75
C SER A 254 -11.19 -14.40 2.58
N CYS A 255 -11.22 -14.00 3.85
CA CYS A 255 -10.26 -14.39 4.87
C CYS A 255 -10.91 -15.44 5.79
N SER A 256 -10.28 -16.61 5.90
CA SER A 256 -10.82 -17.72 6.67
C SER A 256 -10.83 -17.43 8.17
N ILE A 257 -11.91 -17.81 8.85
CA ILE A 257 -11.99 -17.73 10.33
C ILE A 257 -11.45 -18.98 11.04
N THR A 258 -11.18 -20.05 10.30
CA THR A 258 -10.75 -21.35 10.83
C THR A 258 -9.43 -21.83 10.23
N GLU A 259 -9.22 -21.63 8.93
CA GLU A 259 -8.05 -22.13 8.24
C GLU A 259 -6.86 -21.16 8.38
N THR A 260 -5.68 -21.74 8.56
CA THR A 260 -4.44 -20.99 8.73
C THR A 260 -3.32 -21.63 7.91
N ALA A 261 -2.33 -20.83 7.53
CA ALA A 261 -1.14 -21.27 6.82
C ALA A 261 0.12 -20.65 7.44
N PRO A 262 1.30 -21.26 7.22
CA PRO A 262 2.57 -20.65 7.60
C PRO A 262 2.76 -19.28 6.94
N GLU A 263 3.11 -18.27 7.74
CA GLU A 263 3.52 -16.93 7.33
C GLU A 263 4.87 -16.62 7.96
N GLY A 264 5.75 -15.97 7.22
CA GLY A 264 7.10 -15.69 7.66
C GLY A 264 8.06 -16.88 7.54
N PRO A 265 9.35 -16.66 7.89
CA PRO A 265 9.91 -15.38 8.29
C PRO A 265 9.95 -14.38 7.12
N PHE A 266 10.07 -13.10 7.44
CA PHE A 266 10.17 -12.01 6.47
C PHE A 266 11.25 -11.02 6.90
N GLY A 267 11.91 -10.35 5.95
CA GLY A 267 12.76 -9.20 6.26
C GLY A 267 11.92 -8.05 6.80
N GLU A 268 12.00 -7.79 8.11
CA GLU A 268 11.13 -6.83 8.79
C GLU A 268 11.72 -5.42 8.81
N MET A 269 10.87 -4.43 9.11
CA MET A 269 11.20 -3.00 9.18
C MET A 269 12.38 -2.63 10.09
N HIS A 270 12.77 -3.51 11.01
CA HIS A 270 13.89 -3.26 11.93
C HIS A 270 15.25 -3.60 11.30
N GLY A 271 15.27 -4.18 10.09
CA GLY A 271 16.49 -4.57 9.38
C GLY A 271 16.93 -6.02 9.59
N TYR A 272 16.05 -6.87 10.11
CA TYR A 272 16.37 -8.26 10.43
C TYR A 272 15.34 -9.21 9.85
N VAL A 273 15.82 -10.38 9.48
CA VAL A 273 15.03 -11.60 9.26
C VAL A 273 15.49 -12.60 10.31
N PHE A 274 14.56 -13.32 10.92
CA PHE A 274 14.84 -14.39 11.88
C PHE A 274 14.54 -15.72 11.22
N PRO A 275 15.53 -16.38 10.57
CA PRO A 275 15.27 -17.58 9.78
C PRO A 275 14.64 -18.70 10.61
N GLY A 276 13.59 -19.32 10.10
CA GLY A 276 12.82 -20.35 10.81
C GLY A 276 11.75 -19.83 11.76
N GLU A 277 11.68 -18.52 12.03
CA GLU A 277 10.59 -17.91 12.80
C GLU A 277 9.40 -17.59 11.89
N GLY A 278 8.51 -18.57 11.72
CA GLY A 278 7.19 -18.37 11.11
C GLY A 278 6.08 -18.43 12.16
N HIS A 279 4.91 -17.88 11.82
CA HIS A 279 3.71 -18.02 12.62
C HIS A 279 2.52 -18.45 11.75
N SER A 280 1.51 -19.02 12.40
CA SER A 280 0.28 -19.38 11.70
C SER A 280 -0.60 -18.15 11.52
N SER A 281 -0.95 -17.82 10.29
CA SER A 281 -1.81 -16.68 9.94
C SER A 281 -3.06 -17.13 9.21
N PRO A 282 -4.20 -16.39 9.33
CA PRO A 282 -5.41 -16.71 8.59
C PRO A 282 -5.17 -16.80 7.07
N MET A 283 -5.75 -17.81 6.43
CA MET A 283 -5.66 -17.93 4.98
C MET A 283 -6.57 -16.93 4.26
N PHE A 284 -6.05 -16.27 3.25
CA PHE A 284 -6.81 -15.44 2.32
C PHE A 284 -7.04 -16.22 1.03
N LYS A 285 -8.31 -16.50 0.72
CA LYS A 285 -8.72 -17.16 -0.50
C LYS A 285 -9.01 -16.11 -1.57
N VAL A 286 -8.34 -16.21 -2.71
CA VAL A 286 -8.59 -15.35 -3.89
C VAL A 286 -9.55 -16.06 -4.83
N GLU A 287 -10.65 -15.38 -5.18
CA GLU A 287 -11.70 -15.91 -6.06
C GLU A 287 -11.75 -15.19 -7.41
N LEU A 288 -11.35 -13.92 -7.42
CA LEU A 288 -11.27 -13.12 -8.63
C LEU A 288 -10.09 -12.16 -8.54
N ILE A 289 -9.41 -11.95 -9.67
CA ILE A 289 -8.48 -10.85 -9.85
C ILE A 289 -9.02 -9.92 -10.92
N THR A 290 -9.24 -8.65 -10.61
CA THR A 290 -9.47 -7.60 -11.62
C THR A 290 -8.24 -6.72 -11.73
N HIS A 291 -7.94 -6.20 -12.90
CA HIS A 291 -6.76 -5.35 -13.07
C HIS A 291 -6.87 -4.43 -14.28
N ARG A 292 -6.04 -3.38 -14.27
CA ARG A 292 -5.78 -2.53 -15.44
C ARG A 292 -4.97 -3.27 -16.48
N GLN A 293 -5.07 -2.86 -17.74
CA GLN A 293 -4.11 -3.28 -18.76
C GLN A 293 -2.70 -2.81 -18.39
N HIS A 294 -1.71 -3.68 -18.61
CA HIS A 294 -0.30 -3.46 -18.23
C HIS A 294 -0.15 -3.03 -16.77
N ALA A 295 -0.87 -3.71 -15.88
CA ALA A 295 -0.93 -3.40 -14.46
C ALA A 295 0.47 -3.29 -13.82
N ILE A 296 0.58 -2.42 -12.82
CA ILE A 296 1.82 -2.19 -12.08
C ILE A 296 1.61 -2.59 -10.62
N LEU A 297 2.37 -3.59 -10.17
CA LEU A 297 2.46 -3.98 -8.76
C LEU A 297 3.50 -3.09 -8.05
N PRO A 298 3.11 -2.21 -7.11
CA PRO A 298 4.08 -1.55 -6.25
C PRO A 298 4.67 -2.54 -5.25
N VAL A 299 5.98 -2.47 -5.05
CA VAL A 299 6.71 -3.34 -4.14
C VAL A 299 7.59 -2.50 -3.21
N SER A 300 7.35 -2.66 -1.91
CA SER A 300 8.31 -2.30 -0.87
C SER A 300 9.21 -3.51 -0.57
N ASN A 301 10.52 -3.30 -0.55
CA ASN A 301 11.49 -4.30 -0.07
C ASN A 301 12.10 -3.83 1.25
N CYS A 302 11.39 -4.07 2.35
CA CYS A 302 11.73 -3.50 3.64
C CYS A 302 12.90 -4.22 4.31
N GLY A 303 13.65 -3.48 5.12
CA GLY A 303 14.79 -4.03 5.83
C GLY A 303 15.54 -2.92 6.55
N ARG A 304 16.82 -2.73 6.23
CA ARG A 304 17.57 -1.59 6.76
C ARG A 304 17.09 -0.27 6.13
N LEU A 305 17.58 0.84 6.65
CA LEU A 305 17.26 2.19 6.17
C LEU A 305 17.51 2.37 4.65
N THR A 306 16.70 3.15 3.90
CA THR A 306 15.44 3.80 4.30
C THR A 306 14.32 3.52 3.28
N ASP A 307 13.45 2.58 3.60
CA ASP A 307 12.32 2.16 2.75
C ASP A 307 10.96 2.71 3.23
N GLU A 308 9.87 2.25 2.62
CA GLU A 308 8.49 2.65 2.91
C GLU A 308 8.10 2.49 4.39
N THR A 309 8.59 1.47 5.10
CA THR A 309 8.23 1.28 6.51
C THR A 309 8.74 2.43 7.36
N HIS A 310 9.92 2.94 7.02
CA HIS A 310 10.59 4.02 7.72
C HIS A 310 10.05 5.40 7.36
N THR A 311 9.70 5.57 6.09
CA THR A 311 9.23 6.86 5.55
C THR A 311 7.75 7.09 5.81
N MET A 312 6.96 6.01 5.97
CA MET A 312 5.52 6.07 6.21
C MET A 312 5.17 5.74 7.66
N ILE A 313 5.40 4.50 8.11
CA ILE A 313 4.85 4.00 9.38
C ILE A 313 5.35 4.83 10.57
N GLY A 314 6.68 4.96 10.72
CA GLY A 314 7.27 5.70 11.84
C GLY A 314 6.82 7.18 11.90
N PRO A 315 6.99 7.97 10.83
CA PRO A 315 6.59 9.37 10.79
C PRO A 315 5.07 9.58 10.95
N LEU A 316 4.23 8.73 10.36
CA LEU A 316 2.78 8.84 10.50
C LEU A 316 2.31 8.49 11.92
N ALA A 317 2.91 7.47 12.54
CA ALA A 317 2.66 7.15 13.95
C ALA A 317 3.11 8.30 14.86
N ALA A 318 4.28 8.89 14.61
CA ALA A 318 4.76 10.04 15.37
C ALA A 318 3.86 11.27 15.22
N ALA A 319 3.35 11.53 14.01
CA ALA A 319 2.39 12.59 13.74
C ALA A 319 1.08 12.38 14.52
N GLU A 320 0.58 11.15 14.58
CA GLU A 320 -0.60 10.79 15.38
C GLU A 320 -0.37 11.00 16.87
N ILE A 321 0.75 10.51 17.40
CA ILE A 321 1.13 10.68 18.81
C ILE A 321 1.22 12.18 19.14
N GLY A 322 1.89 12.96 18.29
CA GLY A 322 2.00 14.41 18.47
C GLY A 322 0.65 15.12 18.50
N TYR A 323 -0.28 14.73 17.62
CA TYR A 323 -1.64 15.26 17.62
C TYR A 323 -2.40 14.89 18.91
N LEU A 324 -2.33 13.63 19.32
CA LEU A 324 -2.98 13.13 20.54
C LEU A 324 -2.48 13.87 21.78
N LEU A 325 -1.16 13.98 21.97
CA LEU A 325 -0.58 14.68 23.12
C LEU A 325 -1.00 16.16 23.16
N LYS A 326 -1.01 16.85 22.00
CA LYS A 326 -1.50 18.24 21.90
C LYS A 326 -2.98 18.35 22.26
N SER A 327 -3.82 17.42 21.82
CA SER A 327 -5.26 17.40 22.16
C SER A 327 -5.52 17.23 23.66
N GLN A 328 -4.58 16.63 24.39
CA GLN A 328 -4.60 16.49 25.84
C GLN A 328 -3.95 17.68 26.59
N GLY A 329 -3.63 18.77 25.88
CA GLY A 329 -3.06 19.98 26.47
C GLY A 329 -1.57 19.91 26.81
N LEU A 330 -0.86 18.85 26.38
CA LEU A 330 0.58 18.76 26.60
C LEU A 330 1.34 19.71 25.65
N PRO A 331 2.42 20.36 26.10
CA PRO A 331 3.14 21.39 25.36
C PRO A 331 4.09 20.81 24.29
N ILE A 332 3.61 19.86 23.49
CA ILE A 332 4.38 19.25 22.40
C ILE A 332 4.39 20.21 21.21
N LYS A 333 5.57 20.54 20.67
CA LYS A 333 5.70 21.35 19.46
C LYS A 333 5.60 20.49 18.21
N GLU A 334 6.41 19.43 18.15
CA GLU A 334 6.53 18.51 17.02
C GLU A 334 6.84 17.10 17.55
N ALA A 335 6.46 16.08 16.79
CA ALA A 335 6.77 14.69 17.08
C ALA A 335 7.24 14.05 15.77
N PHE A 336 8.35 13.33 15.84
CA PHE A 336 8.95 12.64 14.71
C PHE A 336 9.63 11.36 15.20
N SER A 337 9.65 10.32 14.37
CA SER A 337 10.40 9.09 14.62
C SER A 337 11.67 9.13 13.79
N PRO A 338 12.85 9.46 14.36
CA PRO A 338 14.12 9.46 13.62
C PRO A 338 14.30 8.12 12.91
N PHE A 339 14.66 8.15 11.62
CA PHE A 339 14.76 6.92 10.82
C PHE A 339 15.73 5.93 11.48
N GLU A 340 16.87 6.42 11.97
CA GLU A 340 17.90 5.66 12.66
C GLU A 340 17.44 4.98 13.95
N SER A 341 16.35 5.45 14.55
CA SER A 341 15.76 4.84 15.75
C SER A 341 14.78 3.71 15.46
N GLN A 342 14.40 3.53 14.19
CA GLN A 342 13.45 2.50 13.76
C GLN A 342 14.14 1.18 13.40
N VAL A 343 15.46 1.21 13.20
CA VAL A 343 16.32 0.03 13.03
C VAL A 343 17.14 -0.17 14.31
N THR A 344 17.02 -1.33 14.95
CA THR A 344 17.77 -1.66 16.19
C THR A 344 18.30 -3.07 16.13
#